data_AF-C1H5U0-F1
#
_entry.id   AF-C1H5U0-F1
#
_cell.length_a   1.000
_cell.length_b   1.000
_cell.length_c   1.000
_cell.angle_alpha   90.00
_cell.angle_beta   90.00
_cell.angle_gamma   90.00
#
_symmetry.space_group_name_H-M   'P 1'
#
loop_
_entity.id
_entity.type
_entity.pdbx_description
1 polymer ?
#
loop_
_entity_poly.entity_id
_entity_poly.type
_entity_poly.pdbx_seq_one_letter_code
_entity_poly.pdbx_strand_id
1 'polypeptide(L)'
;MKSPALLTFILALLVTFVTPLAVPQKNSLEKRGPYDNACPPVRTISGWMTYAKGWDGSKAVFWTADSDANDAKDFARQICGTYYYDLMNDMQWVQWEVVCTNQDEKAKLIPRASQAMAMATKGTAYIMIQEGAFHDRPSSTWWNVEYPVLLKNNVNVIAVNPREPGKFEQRPYNPGENPPPVKII
;
A
#
# COMPACT_ATOMS: atom_id res chain seq x y z
N MET A 1 -57.79 31.40 3.68
CA MET A 1 -57.44 31.64 5.11
C MET A 1 -56.04 31.14 5.36
N LYS A 2 -55.33 31.83 6.26
CA LYS A 2 -53.90 31.73 6.58
C LYS A 2 -53.49 30.35 7.12
N SER A 3 -52.30 29.87 6.76
CA SER A 3 -51.14 29.70 7.67
C SER A 3 -50.17 28.64 7.11
N PRO A 4 -48.98 29.00 6.59
CA PRO A 4 -47.89 28.05 6.47
C PRO A 4 -47.19 27.95 7.83
N ALA A 5 -47.41 26.82 8.50
CA ALA A 5 -46.79 26.49 9.77
C ALA A 5 -45.25 26.51 9.65
N LEU A 6 -44.64 27.17 10.62
CA LEU A 6 -43.21 27.23 10.92
C LEU A 6 -42.64 25.80 11.00
N LEU A 7 -41.97 25.33 9.94
CA LEU A 7 -41.20 24.09 10.00
C LEU A 7 -39.85 24.39 10.63
N THR A 8 -39.79 24.20 11.95
CA THR A 8 -38.56 24.20 12.73
C THR A 8 -37.67 23.06 12.25
N PHE A 9 -36.63 23.38 11.45
CA PHE A 9 -35.60 22.42 11.08
C PHE A 9 -34.76 22.08 12.33
N ILE A 10 -35.09 20.97 12.98
CA ILE A 10 -34.20 20.36 13.96
C ILE A 10 -33.01 19.79 13.18
N LEU A 11 -31.91 20.53 13.18
CA LEU A 11 -30.63 20.10 12.62
C LEU A 11 -30.07 18.99 13.54
N ALA A 12 -30.48 17.75 13.31
CA ALA A 12 -29.89 16.59 13.96
C ALA A 12 -28.45 16.43 13.44
N LEU A 13 -27.49 16.98 14.19
CA LEU A 13 -26.07 16.80 13.92
C LEU A 13 -25.70 15.34 14.26
N LEU A 14 -25.85 14.45 13.28
CA LEU A 14 -25.35 13.09 13.33
C LEU A 14 -23.82 13.15 13.36
N VAL A 15 -23.25 13.18 14.57
CA VAL A 15 -21.84 12.89 14.78
C VAL A 15 -21.68 11.40 14.51
N THR A 16 -21.35 11.04 13.28
CA THR A 16 -20.90 9.69 12.95
C THR A 16 -19.56 9.50 13.66
N PHE A 17 -19.57 8.73 14.75
CA PHE A 17 -18.33 8.18 15.30
C PHE A 17 -17.76 7.23 14.25
N VAL A 18 -16.89 7.76 13.38
CA VAL A 18 -16.01 6.91 12.57
C VAL A 18 -15.12 6.21 13.59
N THR A 19 -15.45 4.97 13.94
CA THR A 19 -14.53 4.15 14.74
C THR A 19 -13.29 3.98 13.89
N PRO A 20 -12.13 4.54 14.29
CA PRO A 20 -10.90 4.25 13.57
C PRO A 20 -10.73 2.74 13.64
N LEU A 21 -10.75 2.07 12.48
CA LEU A 21 -10.45 0.66 12.39
C LEU A 21 -9.11 0.44 13.11
N ALA A 22 -9.07 -0.53 14.02
CA ALA A 22 -7.87 -0.82 14.79
C ALA A 22 -6.73 -1.11 13.81
N VAL A 23 -5.81 -0.16 13.69
CA VAL A 23 -4.61 -0.31 12.87
C VAL A 23 -3.79 -1.46 13.45
N PRO A 24 -3.34 -2.44 12.65
CA PRO A 24 -2.55 -3.57 13.15
C PRO A 24 -1.30 -3.12 13.93
N GLN A 25 -0.96 -3.93 14.95
CA GLN A 25 0.15 -3.67 15.86
C GLN A 25 1.52 -3.51 15.16
N LYS A 26 2.42 -2.79 15.83
CA LYS A 26 3.81 -2.52 15.43
C LYS A 26 4.51 -3.79 14.93
N ASN A 27 4.79 -3.84 13.63
CA ASN A 27 5.54 -4.94 13.03
C ASN A 27 7.04 -4.87 13.40
N SER A 28 7.67 -6.02 13.59
CA SER A 28 9.08 -6.17 13.99
C SER A 28 10.09 -5.88 12.88
N LEU A 29 9.62 -5.63 11.65
CA LEU A 29 10.46 -5.46 10.45
C LEU A 29 11.43 -4.26 10.53
N GLU A 30 11.06 -3.19 11.24
CA GLU A 30 11.85 -1.95 11.33
C GLU A 30 13.28 -2.19 11.80
N LYS A 31 13.45 -3.12 12.74
CA LYS A 31 14.74 -3.46 13.33
C LYS A 31 15.26 -4.76 12.76
N ARG A 32 16.59 -4.86 12.82
CA ARG A 32 17.34 -6.05 12.50
C ARG A 32 17.57 -6.89 13.74
N GLY A 33 17.79 -8.19 13.55
CA GLY A 33 18.37 -9.02 14.60
C GLY A 33 19.75 -8.49 15.06
N PRO A 34 20.15 -8.72 16.32
CA PRO A 34 21.37 -8.17 16.90
C PRO A 34 22.67 -8.62 16.23
N TYR A 35 22.65 -9.69 15.42
CA TYR A 35 23.86 -10.33 14.87
C TYR A 35 23.91 -10.42 13.34
N ASP A 36 22.96 -9.81 12.65
CA ASP A 36 22.96 -9.84 11.20
C ASP A 36 23.40 -8.49 10.66
N ASN A 37 24.68 -8.26 10.39
CA ASN A 37 25.09 -6.95 9.86
C ASN A 37 24.85 -6.77 8.36
N ALA A 38 24.48 -7.84 7.66
CA ALA A 38 24.44 -7.87 6.22
C ALA A 38 23.05 -7.60 5.65
N CYS A 39 21.98 -8.00 6.36
CA CYS A 39 20.62 -7.65 5.97
C CYS A 39 20.33 -6.17 6.29
N PRO A 40 19.89 -5.34 5.34
CA PRO A 40 19.58 -3.94 5.62
C PRO A 40 18.28 -3.79 6.44
N PRO A 41 18.23 -2.85 7.40
CA PRO A 41 16.97 -2.46 8.03
C PRO A 41 16.10 -1.62 7.08
N VAL A 42 14.81 -1.49 7.40
CA VAL A 42 13.82 -0.75 6.57
C VAL A 42 14.28 0.67 6.21
N ARG A 43 14.85 1.40 7.17
CA ARG A 43 15.32 2.78 6.94
C ARG A 43 16.46 2.86 5.93
N THR A 44 17.35 1.87 5.91
CA THR A 44 18.45 1.80 4.92
C THR A 44 17.88 1.57 3.52
N ILE A 45 16.92 0.65 3.38
CA ILE A 45 16.26 0.40 2.10
C ILE A 45 15.49 1.64 1.63
N SER A 46 14.75 2.29 2.53
CA SER A 46 13.96 3.48 2.21
C SER A 46 14.84 4.64 1.75
N GLY A 47 15.95 4.89 2.46
CA GLY A 47 16.95 5.88 2.04
C GLY A 47 17.62 5.53 0.71
N TRP A 48 17.93 4.27 0.46
CA TRP A 48 18.46 3.84 -0.83
C TRP A 48 17.47 4.07 -1.98
N MET A 49 16.19 3.76 -1.80
CA MET A 49 15.14 4.03 -2.79
C MET A 49 15.06 5.53 -3.13
N THR A 50 15.12 6.41 -2.13
CA THR A 50 15.01 7.85 -2.38
C THR A 50 16.28 8.49 -2.92
N TYR A 51 17.44 8.14 -2.35
CA TYR A 51 18.71 8.84 -2.65
C TYR A 51 19.52 8.17 -3.76
N ALA A 52 19.60 6.84 -3.76
CA ALA A 52 20.42 6.12 -4.75
C ALA A 52 19.63 5.87 -6.04
N LYS A 53 18.34 5.51 -5.94
CA LYS A 53 17.47 5.34 -7.12
C LYS A 53 16.87 6.65 -7.61
N GLY A 54 16.93 7.72 -6.82
CA GLY A 54 16.33 9.01 -7.16
C GLY A 54 14.80 8.99 -7.23
N TRP A 55 14.15 7.98 -6.62
CA TRP A 55 12.70 7.91 -6.60
C TRP A 55 12.14 8.95 -5.62
N ASP A 56 11.25 9.81 -6.09
CA ASP A 56 10.71 10.93 -5.32
C ASP A 56 9.63 10.52 -4.30
N GLY A 57 9.21 9.25 -4.34
CA GLY A 57 8.15 8.69 -3.51
C GLY A 57 6.76 8.81 -4.14
N SER A 58 6.63 9.38 -5.34
CA SER A 58 5.33 9.55 -5.97
C SER A 58 4.86 8.26 -6.63
N LYS A 59 3.52 8.11 -6.71
CA LYS A 59 2.83 7.07 -7.50
C LYS A 59 3.34 5.65 -7.23
N ALA A 60 3.53 5.32 -5.95
CA ALA A 60 3.83 3.97 -5.53
C ALA A 60 2.66 3.03 -5.88
N VAL A 61 2.95 1.92 -6.54
CA VAL A 61 1.98 0.87 -6.88
C VAL A 61 2.30 -0.39 -6.07
N PHE A 62 1.38 -0.74 -5.19
CA PHE A 62 1.35 -1.95 -4.38
C PHE A 62 0.35 -2.94 -4.98
N TRP A 63 0.42 -4.21 -4.58
CA TRP A 63 -0.56 -5.21 -5.00
C TRP A 63 -0.81 -6.22 -3.88
N THR A 64 -2.03 -6.76 -3.88
CA THR A 64 -2.41 -7.85 -2.98
C THR A 64 -1.99 -9.19 -3.57
N ALA A 65 -1.88 -10.23 -2.74
CA ALA A 65 -1.53 -11.58 -3.22
C ALA A 65 -2.54 -12.15 -4.22
N ASP A 66 -3.79 -11.67 -4.18
CA ASP A 66 -4.85 -12.04 -5.11
C ASP A 66 -4.75 -11.27 -6.46
N SER A 67 -3.80 -10.34 -6.63
CA SER A 67 -3.60 -9.59 -7.88
C SER A 67 -2.31 -10.00 -8.59
N ASP A 68 -2.27 -9.91 -9.93
CA ASP A 68 -1.06 -10.21 -10.70
C ASP A 68 -0.02 -9.08 -10.55
N ALA A 69 1.24 -9.44 -10.30
CA ALA A 69 2.34 -8.49 -10.32
C ALA A 69 2.56 -7.85 -11.70
N ASN A 70 2.16 -8.52 -12.80
CA ASN A 70 2.15 -7.96 -14.14
C ASN A 70 1.10 -6.86 -14.30
N ASP A 71 -0.09 -7.00 -13.70
CA ASP A 71 -1.09 -5.93 -13.69
C ASP A 71 -0.59 -4.71 -12.94
N ALA A 72 0.09 -4.92 -11.80
CA ALA A 72 0.73 -3.85 -11.04
C ALA A 72 1.81 -3.13 -11.87
N LYS A 73 2.63 -3.90 -12.60
CA LYS A 73 3.66 -3.39 -13.51
C LYS A 73 3.06 -2.58 -14.65
N ASP A 74 2.02 -3.10 -15.31
CA ASP A 74 1.38 -2.43 -16.45
C ASP A 74 0.65 -1.17 -16.00
N PHE A 75 -0.02 -1.20 -14.85
CA PHE A 75 -0.62 -0.02 -14.25
C PHE A 75 0.44 1.03 -13.88
N ALA A 76 1.54 0.62 -13.22
CA ALA A 76 2.64 1.52 -12.89
C ALA A 76 3.20 2.21 -14.15
N ARG A 77 3.39 1.49 -15.24
CA ARG A 77 3.80 2.07 -16.52
C ARG A 77 2.79 3.06 -17.08
N GLN A 78 1.50 2.71 -17.04
CA GLN A 78 0.43 3.58 -17.54
C GLN A 78 0.39 4.94 -16.84
N ILE A 79 0.63 4.98 -15.53
CA ILE A 79 0.58 6.22 -14.75
C ILE A 79 1.95 6.90 -14.60
N CYS A 80 3.00 6.35 -15.21
CA CYS A 80 4.40 6.71 -14.94
C CYS A 80 4.71 6.69 -13.43
N GLY A 81 4.28 5.63 -12.76
CA GLY A 81 4.52 5.34 -11.36
C GLY A 81 5.65 4.33 -11.17
N THR A 82 5.75 3.82 -9.94
CA THR A 82 6.79 2.88 -9.56
C THR A 82 6.15 1.73 -8.82
N TYR A 83 6.40 0.50 -9.29
CA TYR A 83 6.10 -0.69 -8.51
C TYR A 83 7.41 -1.28 -7.98
N TYR A 84 7.30 -2.07 -6.93
CA TYR A 84 8.42 -2.57 -6.16
C TYR A 84 9.60 -3.15 -6.98
N TYR A 85 9.34 -3.93 -8.03
CA TYR A 85 10.40 -4.55 -8.83
C TYR A 85 11.21 -3.55 -9.68
N ASP A 86 10.70 -2.35 -9.97
CA ASP A 86 11.49 -1.31 -10.64
C ASP A 86 12.69 -0.86 -9.78
N LEU A 87 12.49 -0.80 -8.47
CA LEU A 87 13.52 -0.41 -7.52
C LEU A 87 14.55 -1.53 -7.35
N MET A 88 14.07 -2.78 -7.30
CA MET A 88 14.84 -4.01 -7.07
C MET A 88 15.78 -4.39 -8.21
N ASN A 89 15.52 -3.92 -9.43
CA ASN A 89 16.38 -4.17 -10.59
C ASN A 89 17.66 -3.33 -10.49
N ASP A 90 18.50 -3.64 -9.51
CA ASP A 90 19.68 -2.89 -9.11
C ASP A 90 20.70 -3.79 -8.42
N MET A 91 21.99 -3.54 -8.67
CA MET A 91 23.07 -4.35 -8.08
C MET A 91 23.10 -4.27 -6.55
N GLN A 92 22.66 -3.17 -5.95
CA GLN A 92 22.61 -3.04 -4.49
C GLN A 92 21.62 -4.02 -3.86
N TRP A 93 20.47 -4.24 -4.51
CA TRP A 93 19.49 -5.22 -4.06
C TRP A 93 20.05 -6.64 -4.14
N VAL A 94 20.62 -7.00 -5.30
CA VAL A 94 21.29 -8.29 -5.51
C VAL A 94 22.38 -8.52 -4.46
N GLN A 95 23.17 -7.49 -4.15
CA GLN A 95 24.19 -7.59 -3.12
C GLN A 95 23.57 -7.92 -1.75
N TRP A 96 22.49 -7.24 -1.34
CA TRP A 96 21.81 -7.56 -0.09
C TRP A 96 21.29 -8.99 -0.07
N GLU A 97 20.71 -9.50 -1.16
CA GLU A 97 20.27 -10.90 -1.24
C GLU A 97 21.41 -11.92 -1.09
N VAL A 98 22.62 -11.56 -1.56
CA VAL A 98 23.81 -12.41 -1.44
C VAL A 98 24.43 -12.35 -0.05
N VAL A 99 24.61 -11.15 0.52
CA VAL A 99 25.31 -11.00 1.81
C VAL A 99 24.43 -11.30 3.02
N CYS A 100 23.11 -11.11 2.89
CA CYS A 100 22.12 -11.45 3.91
C CYS A 100 21.94 -12.97 3.98
N THR A 101 22.80 -13.65 4.75
CA THR A 101 22.89 -15.12 4.77
C THR A 101 22.01 -15.79 5.83
N ASN A 102 21.63 -15.08 6.89
CA ASN A 102 20.68 -15.60 7.88
C ASN A 102 19.31 -15.75 7.24
N GLN A 103 18.74 -16.97 7.24
CA GLN A 103 17.50 -17.24 6.53
C GLN A 103 16.29 -16.49 7.09
N ASP A 104 16.19 -16.33 8.41
CA ASP A 104 15.09 -15.61 9.05
C ASP A 104 15.12 -14.11 8.71
N GLU A 105 16.30 -13.52 8.62
CA GLU A 105 16.47 -12.12 8.21
C GLU A 105 16.35 -11.95 6.69
N LYS A 106 16.82 -12.92 5.91
CA LYS A 106 16.68 -12.94 4.45
C LYS A 106 15.22 -13.00 4.03
N ALA A 107 14.41 -13.81 4.71
CA ALA A 107 12.97 -13.87 4.49
C ALA A 107 12.25 -12.53 4.75
N LYS A 108 12.87 -11.61 5.52
CA LYS A 108 12.33 -10.28 5.81
C LYS A 108 12.74 -9.23 4.77
N LEU A 109 13.63 -9.52 3.82
CA LEU A 109 14.07 -8.54 2.82
C LEU A 109 12.89 -7.98 2.03
N ILE A 110 12.05 -8.85 1.46
CA ILE A 110 10.89 -8.41 0.67
C ILE A 110 9.88 -7.62 1.52
N PRO A 111 9.42 -8.12 2.69
CA PRO A 111 8.56 -7.32 3.58
C PRO A 111 9.17 -5.98 4.00
N ARG A 112 10.48 -5.93 4.29
CA ARG A 112 11.17 -4.68 4.67
C ARG A 112 11.21 -3.69 3.53
N ALA A 113 11.43 -4.16 2.31
CA ALA A 113 11.49 -3.29 1.15
C ALA A 113 10.10 -2.79 0.75
N SER A 114 9.06 -3.62 0.89
CA SER A 114 7.65 -3.20 0.81
C SER A 114 7.33 -2.11 1.85
N GLN A 115 7.71 -2.30 3.12
CA GLN A 115 7.57 -1.27 4.15
C GLN A 115 8.37 0.00 3.83
N ALA A 116 9.58 -0.14 3.33
CA ALA A 116 10.46 0.97 2.97
C ALA A 116 9.88 1.83 1.85
N MET A 117 9.25 1.18 0.87
CA MET A 117 8.52 1.83 -0.21
C MET A 117 7.33 2.61 0.34
N ALA A 118 6.52 2.01 1.23
CA ALA A 118 5.43 2.70 1.92
C ALA A 118 5.91 3.89 2.75
N MET A 119 7.06 3.75 3.44
CA MET A 119 7.67 4.84 4.22
C MET A 119 8.12 6.02 3.35
N ALA A 120 8.62 5.74 2.14
CA ALA A 120 9.09 6.74 1.20
C ALA A 120 7.97 7.36 0.34
N THR A 121 6.79 6.72 0.30
CA THR A 121 5.68 7.15 -0.55
C THR A 121 5.10 8.51 -0.12
N LYS A 122 4.78 9.37 -1.08
CA LYS A 122 4.21 10.71 -0.87
C LYS A 122 3.00 10.95 -1.78
N GLY A 123 2.07 11.76 -1.29
CA GLY A 123 0.90 12.20 -2.05
C GLY A 123 -0.11 11.08 -2.22
N THR A 124 0.08 10.23 -3.23
CA THR A 124 -0.84 9.14 -3.59
C THR A 124 -0.11 7.81 -3.76
N ALA A 125 -0.63 6.78 -3.13
CA ALA A 125 -0.33 5.37 -3.36
C ALA A 125 -1.50 4.69 -4.10
N TYR A 126 -1.18 3.65 -4.85
CA TYR A 126 -2.15 2.81 -5.55
C TYR A 126 -2.01 1.38 -5.06
N ILE A 127 -3.13 0.69 -4.85
CA ILE A 127 -3.16 -0.72 -4.45
C ILE A 127 -3.98 -1.52 -5.46
N MET A 128 -3.34 -2.50 -6.09
CA MET A 128 -4.04 -3.46 -6.96
C MET A 128 -4.85 -4.43 -6.10
N ILE A 129 -6.17 -4.45 -6.31
CA ILE A 129 -7.11 -5.33 -5.62
C ILE A 129 -8.03 -5.94 -6.68
N GLN A 130 -7.86 -7.23 -6.92
CA GLN A 130 -8.79 -8.00 -7.76
C GLN A 130 -10.19 -8.01 -7.15
N GLU A 131 -11.21 -8.05 -8.00
CA GLU A 131 -12.59 -8.29 -7.58
C GLU A 131 -12.71 -9.46 -6.59
N GLY A 132 -13.46 -9.25 -5.50
CA GLY A 132 -13.69 -10.27 -4.48
C GLY A 132 -12.49 -10.58 -3.57
N ALA A 133 -11.33 -9.94 -3.79
CA ALA A 133 -10.15 -10.14 -2.96
C ALA A 133 -10.29 -9.51 -1.56
N PHE A 134 -9.93 -10.29 -0.54
CA PHE A 134 -9.90 -9.84 0.85
C PHE A 134 -8.49 -9.37 1.19
N HIS A 135 -8.31 -8.07 1.19
CA HIS A 135 -7.01 -7.42 1.31
C HIS A 135 -6.66 -7.02 2.75
N ASP A 136 -7.60 -7.17 3.68
CA ASP A 136 -7.53 -6.88 5.12
C ASP A 136 -7.27 -8.13 5.99
N ARG A 137 -6.82 -9.23 5.38
CA ARG A 137 -6.51 -10.47 6.09
C ARG A 137 -5.29 -10.33 7.02
N PRO A 138 -5.23 -11.05 8.15
CA PRO A 138 -4.06 -11.06 9.03
C PRO A 138 -2.73 -11.49 8.37
N SER A 139 -2.78 -12.20 7.24
CA SER A 139 -1.59 -12.57 6.46
C SER A 139 -1.18 -11.56 5.39
N SER A 140 -1.98 -10.52 5.16
CA SER A 140 -1.76 -9.55 4.08
C SER A 140 -0.59 -8.62 4.39
N THR A 141 0.43 -8.59 3.54
CA THR A 141 1.52 -7.60 3.62
C THR A 141 0.95 -6.18 3.54
N TRP A 142 0.00 -5.96 2.62
CA TRP A 142 -0.70 -4.70 2.50
C TRP A 142 -1.30 -4.23 3.82
N TRP A 143 -2.09 -5.10 4.46
CA TRP A 143 -2.81 -4.76 5.69
C TRP A 143 -1.89 -4.53 6.89
N ASN A 144 -0.86 -5.36 7.06
CA ASN A 144 -0.04 -5.36 8.27
C ASN A 144 1.25 -4.55 8.16
N VAL A 145 1.65 -4.15 6.95
CA VAL A 145 2.96 -3.53 6.69
C VAL A 145 2.80 -2.21 5.96
N GLU A 146 2.17 -2.22 4.79
CA GLU A 146 2.18 -1.07 3.87
C GLU A 146 1.15 -0.02 4.30
N TYR A 147 -0.11 -0.42 4.43
CA TYR A 147 -1.22 0.48 4.70
C TYR A 147 -1.09 1.25 6.03
N PRO A 148 -0.68 0.65 7.17
CA PRO A 148 -0.46 1.39 8.41
C PRO A 148 0.58 2.51 8.28
N VAL A 149 1.62 2.28 7.49
CA VAL A 149 2.69 3.27 7.24
C VAL A 149 2.17 4.41 6.37
N LEU A 150 1.46 4.08 5.28
CA LEU A 150 0.83 5.07 4.39
C LEU A 150 -0.17 5.95 5.15
N LEU A 151 -1.02 5.33 5.98
CA LEU A 151 -1.98 6.03 6.82
C LEU A 151 -1.29 6.98 7.80
N LYS A 152 -0.26 6.50 8.51
CA LYS A 152 0.55 7.33 9.43
C LYS A 152 1.19 8.54 8.71
N ASN A 153 1.56 8.36 7.45
CA ASN A 153 2.18 9.40 6.63
C ASN A 153 1.16 10.29 5.89
N ASN A 154 -0.15 10.13 6.12
CA ASN A 154 -1.23 10.84 5.43
C ASN A 154 -1.17 10.71 3.89
N VAL A 155 -0.77 9.54 3.40
CA VAL A 155 -0.79 9.24 1.96
C VAL A 155 -2.21 8.88 1.54
N ASN A 156 -2.70 9.53 0.47
CA ASN A 156 -3.96 9.15 -0.15
C ASN A 156 -3.82 7.78 -0.84
N VAL A 157 -4.80 6.89 -0.67
CA VAL A 157 -4.74 5.56 -1.27
C VAL A 157 -5.88 5.37 -2.27
N ILE A 158 -5.53 4.92 -3.48
CA ILE A 158 -6.47 4.60 -4.56
C ILE A 158 -6.46 3.09 -4.79
N ALA A 159 -7.63 2.46 -4.68
CA ALA A 159 -7.82 1.07 -5.06
C ALA A 159 -7.92 0.97 -6.58
N VAL A 160 -7.24 -0.02 -7.14
CA VAL A 160 -7.18 -0.26 -8.59
C VAL A 160 -7.61 -1.70 -8.87
N ASN A 161 -8.68 -1.88 -9.62
CA ASN A 161 -9.16 -3.20 -10.05
C ASN A 161 -8.76 -3.45 -11.51
N PRO A 162 -7.92 -4.48 -11.81
CA PRO A 162 -7.70 -4.93 -13.17
C PRO A 162 -8.95 -5.67 -13.67
N ARG A 163 -9.81 -4.99 -14.45
CA ARG A 163 -11.06 -5.58 -14.96
C ARG A 163 -10.82 -6.45 -16.20
N GLU A 164 -10.00 -5.94 -17.10
CA GLU A 164 -9.49 -6.62 -18.29
C GLU A 164 -8.01 -6.22 -18.45
N PRO A 165 -7.18 -6.97 -19.21
CA PRO A 165 -5.82 -6.56 -19.51
C PRO A 165 -5.76 -5.10 -20.02
N GLY A 166 -5.03 -4.25 -19.30
CA GLY A 166 -4.89 -2.83 -19.63
C GLY A 166 -6.10 -1.94 -19.30
N LYS A 167 -7.18 -2.46 -18.71
CA LYS A 167 -8.33 -1.68 -18.22
C LYS A 167 -8.39 -1.69 -16.70
N PHE A 168 -8.02 -0.55 -16.12
CA PHE A 168 -7.96 -0.37 -14.68
C PHE A 168 -9.05 0.59 -14.21
N GLU A 169 -9.94 0.09 -13.34
CA GLU A 169 -10.87 0.96 -12.63
C GLU A 169 -10.22 1.45 -11.34
N GLN A 170 -10.35 2.76 -11.07
CA GLN A 170 -9.78 3.41 -9.90
C GLN A 170 -10.88 3.97 -9.01
N ARG A 171 -10.72 3.83 -7.68
CA ARG A 171 -11.60 4.47 -6.69
C ARG A 171 -10.83 4.80 -5.41
N PRO A 172 -11.30 5.74 -4.57
CA PRO A 172 -10.75 5.92 -3.24
C PRO A 172 -10.73 4.58 -2.49
N TYR A 173 -9.60 4.27 -1.84
CA TYR A 173 -9.49 3.06 -1.05
C TYR A 173 -10.23 3.23 0.28
N ASN A 174 -11.19 2.35 0.55
CA ASN A 174 -11.84 2.24 1.85
C ASN A 174 -11.59 0.82 2.41
N PRO A 175 -10.91 0.69 3.56
CA PRO A 175 -10.78 -0.60 4.24
C PRO A 175 -12.14 -1.26 4.50
N GLY A 176 -12.25 -2.56 4.21
CA GLY A 176 -13.48 -3.34 4.40
C GLY A 176 -14.47 -3.26 3.24
N GLU A 177 -14.22 -2.45 2.20
CA GLU A 177 -15.00 -2.48 0.97
C GLU A 177 -14.35 -3.37 -0.10
N ASN A 178 -15.08 -4.39 -0.56
CA ASN A 178 -14.69 -5.15 -1.74
C ASN A 178 -14.82 -4.29 -3.02
N PRO A 179 -13.97 -4.51 -4.06
CA PRO A 179 -14.20 -3.91 -5.38
C PRO A 179 -15.59 -4.27 -5.89
N PRO A 180 -16.31 -3.35 -6.56
CA PRO A 180 -17.60 -3.68 -7.13
C PRO A 180 -17.41 -4.70 -8.26
N PRO A 181 -18.43 -5.53 -8.52
CA PRO A 181 -18.30 -6.56 -9.52
C PRO A 181 -18.10 -6.00 -10.94
N VAL A 182 -17.34 -6.70 -11.77
CA VAL A 182 -17.28 -6.42 -13.20
C VAL A 182 -18.67 -6.66 -13.79
N LYS A 183 -19.31 -5.59 -14.28
CA LYS A 183 -20.44 -5.73 -15.18
C LYS A 183 -19.90 -6.29 -16.49
N ILE A 184 -20.04 -7.60 -16.69
CA ILE A 184 -19.92 -8.20 -18.01
C ILE A 184 -21.13 -7.67 -18.79
N ILE A 185 -20.87 -6.85 -19.82
CA ILE A 185 -21.89 -6.45 -20.80
C ILE A 185 -21.86 -7.47 -21.93
#